data_AF-A0A2M7AT90-F1
#
_entry.id   AF-A0A2M7AT90-F1
#
_cell.length_a   1.000
_cell.length_b   1.000
_cell.length_c   1.000
_cell.angle_alpha   90.00
_cell.angle_beta   90.00
_cell.angle_gamma   90.00
#
_symmetry.space_group_name_H-M   'P 1'
#
loop_
_entity.id
_entity.type
_entity.pdbx_description
1 polymer ?
#
loop_
_entity_poly.entity_id
_entity_poly.type
_entity_poly.pdbx_seq_one_letter_code
_entity_poly.pdbx_strand_id
1 'polypeptide(L)'
;MDRIKQIKAELKVIEKKKGLLNPHDVVKFAENPKTALHSCFTWDDGIAAEQWRLHEARNLIRVIVEVIPNENNEIIYRAFISLPKDRHNEGGYRSIGSVLSNEELRKQLLNQAMLEMKSFKKKYQAFAN
;
A
#
# COMPACT_ATOMS: atom_id res chain seq x y z
N MET A 1 -3.94 28.40 4.72
CA MET A 1 -3.38 27.68 3.54
C MET A 1 -3.77 26.22 3.65
N ASP A 2 -4.14 25.57 2.55
CA ASP A 2 -4.38 24.12 2.51
C ASP A 2 -3.14 23.36 3.01
N ARG A 3 -3.31 22.50 4.02
CA ARG A 3 -2.21 21.72 4.65
C ARG A 3 -1.47 20.87 3.62
N ILE A 4 -2.17 20.34 2.61
CA ILE A 4 -1.55 19.57 1.52
C ILE A 4 -0.63 20.46 0.69
N LYS A 5 -1.00 21.72 0.45
CA LYS A 5 -0.14 22.69 -0.25
C LYS A 5 1.15 22.99 0.53
N GLN A 6 1.07 23.07 1.86
CA GLN A 6 2.25 23.27 2.71
C GLN A 6 3.16 22.04 2.71
N ILE A 7 2.62 20.84 2.89
CA ILE A 7 3.39 19.58 2.80
C ILE A 7 4.13 19.49 1.46
N LYS A 8 3.44 19.76 0.34
CA LYS A 8 4.08 19.76 -0.99
C LYS A 8 5.21 20.79 -1.10
N ALA A 9 5.04 21.98 -0.52
CA ALA A 9 6.06 23.01 -0.54
C ALA A 9 7.30 22.58 0.28
N GLU A 10 7.10 22.02 1.47
CA GLU A 10 8.18 21.52 2.33
C GLU A 10 8.95 20.37 1.67
N LEU A 11 8.26 19.39 1.07
CA LEU A 11 8.90 18.30 0.31
C LEU A 11 9.75 18.83 -0.85
N LYS A 12 9.26 19.83 -1.61
CA LYS A 12 10.02 20.47 -2.69
C LYS A 12 11.26 21.22 -2.19
N VAL A 13 11.20 21.81 -0.99
CA VAL A 13 12.37 22.45 -0.37
C VAL A 13 13.44 21.42 -0.05
N ILE A 14 13.06 20.23 0.42
CA ILE A 14 14.00 19.13 0.71
C ILE A 14 14.59 18.59 -0.60
N GLU A 15 13.75 18.27 -1.58
CA GLU A 15 14.16 17.76 -2.89
C GLU A 15 15.14 18.70 -3.59
N LYS A 16 14.84 20.01 -3.65
CA LYS A 16 15.68 21.02 -4.32
C LYS A 16 17.14 21.05 -3.83
N LYS A 17 17.40 20.65 -2.59
CA LYS A 17 18.76 20.67 -2.03
C LYS A 17 19.69 19.63 -2.66
N LYS A 18 19.14 18.49 -3.10
CA LYS A 18 19.93 17.34 -3.59
C LYS A 18 19.47 16.83 -4.97
N GLY A 19 18.41 17.40 -5.54
CA GLY A 19 17.77 16.88 -6.75
C GLY A 19 17.07 15.53 -6.56
N LEU A 20 17.00 15.04 -5.31
CA LEU A 20 16.38 13.78 -4.92
C LEU A 20 15.77 13.94 -3.53
N LEU A 21 14.60 13.34 -3.32
CA LEU A 21 13.93 13.33 -2.03
C LEU A 21 14.29 12.05 -1.25
N ASN A 22 15.15 12.18 -0.24
CA ASN A 22 15.53 11.08 0.64
C ASN A 22 14.60 11.01 1.87
N PRO A 23 14.02 9.85 2.23
CA PRO A 23 13.15 9.71 3.40
C PRO A 23 13.79 10.17 4.71
N HIS A 24 15.09 9.93 4.94
CA HIS A 24 15.80 10.38 6.13
C HIS A 24 15.79 11.91 6.25
N ASP A 25 15.99 12.62 5.14
CA ASP A 25 15.93 14.08 5.13
C ASP A 25 14.51 14.60 5.40
N VAL A 26 13.48 13.84 5.00
CA VAL A 26 12.07 14.16 5.29
C VAL A 26 11.77 14.02 6.77
N VAL A 27 12.16 12.90 7.40
CA VAL A 27 11.97 12.71 8.85
C VAL A 27 12.70 13.81 9.63
N LYS A 28 13.97 14.06 9.30
CA LYS A 28 14.78 15.11 9.94
C LYS A 28 14.16 16.50 9.79
N PHE A 29 13.59 16.82 8.64
CA PHE A 29 12.87 18.09 8.45
C PHE A 29 11.59 18.15 9.29
N ALA A 30 10.88 17.03 9.39
CA ALA A 30 9.62 16.91 10.11
C ALA A 30 9.78 16.94 11.64
N GLU A 31 10.98 16.73 12.19
CA GLU A 31 11.26 16.85 13.64
C GLU A 31 10.84 18.21 14.21
N ASN A 32 10.86 19.27 13.40
CA ASN A 32 10.41 20.59 13.82
C ASN A 32 8.87 20.66 13.91
N PRO A 33 8.27 20.85 15.11
CA PRO A 33 6.82 20.85 15.31
C PRO A 33 6.08 21.99 14.61
N LYS A 34 6.80 23.01 14.11
CA LYS A 34 6.22 24.12 13.36
C LYS A 34 6.01 23.82 11.86
N THR A 35 6.48 22.67 11.39
CA THR A 35 6.34 22.26 9.98
C THR A 35 5.01 21.52 9.76
N ALA A 36 4.47 21.61 8.55
CA ALA A 36 3.30 20.82 8.17
C ALA A 36 3.63 19.32 8.13
N LEU A 37 4.84 18.95 7.74
CA LEU A 37 5.32 17.57 7.74
C LEU A 37 5.35 16.92 9.11
N HIS A 38 5.60 17.67 10.19
CA HIS A 38 5.62 17.11 11.56
C HIS A 38 4.35 16.31 11.89
N SER A 39 3.20 16.87 11.51
CA SER A 39 1.88 16.27 11.73
C SER A 39 1.57 15.03 10.86
N CYS A 40 2.52 14.60 10.01
CA CYS A 40 2.41 13.40 9.17
C CYS A 40 3.11 12.18 9.78
N PHE A 41 3.78 12.33 10.93
CA PHE A 41 4.54 11.29 11.60
C PHE A 41 3.97 10.96 12.99
N THR A 42 4.23 9.74 13.43
CA THR A 42 3.98 9.29 14.81
C THR A 42 5.28 9.41 15.58
N TRP A 43 5.36 10.37 16.50
CA TRP A 43 6.56 10.66 17.29
C TRP A 43 6.63 9.91 18.63
N ASP A 44 5.53 9.28 19.04
CA ASP A 44 5.55 8.35 20.17
C ASP A 44 6.11 7.00 19.70
N ASP A 45 7.28 6.64 20.21
CA ASP A 45 7.99 5.41 19.82
C ASP A 45 7.22 4.14 20.13
N GLY A 46 6.40 4.13 21.19
CA GLY A 46 5.56 2.99 21.55
C GLY A 46 4.49 2.73 20.49
N ILE A 47 3.76 3.79 20.13
CA ILE A 47 2.74 3.73 19.07
C ILE A 47 3.40 3.43 17.72
N ALA A 48 4.54 4.07 17.41
CA ALA A 48 5.25 3.85 16.15
C ALA A 48 5.74 2.41 16.01
N ALA A 49 6.31 1.82 17.07
CA ALA A 49 6.79 0.44 17.06
C ALA A 49 5.65 -0.58 16.92
N GLU A 50 4.49 -0.33 17.53
CA GLU A 50 3.31 -1.17 17.35
C GLU A 50 2.81 -1.14 15.89
N GLN A 51 2.65 0.07 15.33
CA GLN A 51 2.24 0.24 13.93
C GLN A 51 3.24 -0.39 12.96
N TRP A 52 4.54 -0.34 13.27
CA TRP A 52 5.58 -0.99 12.48
C TRP A 52 5.45 -2.51 12.49
N ARG A 53 5.25 -3.15 13.64
CA ARG A 53 5.02 -4.61 13.70
C ARG A 53 3.78 -5.04 12.93
N LEU A 54 2.70 -4.25 13.00
CA LEU A 54 1.51 -4.51 12.18
C LEU A 54 1.81 -4.35 10.67
N HIS A 55 2.65 -3.39 10.29
CA HIS A 55 3.11 -3.24 8.92
C HIS A 55 3.93 -4.47 8.46
N GLU A 56 4.87 -4.93 9.29
CA GLU A 56 5.65 -6.15 9.04
C GLU A 56 4.75 -7.38 8.84
N ALA A 57 3.76 -7.57 9.72
CA ALA A 57 2.78 -8.65 9.59
C ALA A 57 2.00 -8.57 8.27
N ARG A 58 1.53 -7.39 7.87
CA ARG A 58 0.83 -7.18 6.59
C ARG A 58 1.73 -7.50 5.40
N ASN A 59 3.01 -7.15 5.46
CA ASN A 59 3.97 -7.45 4.40
C ASN A 59 4.24 -8.96 4.29
N LEU A 60 4.44 -9.63 5.43
CA LEU A 60 4.62 -11.08 5.50
C LEU A 60 3.44 -11.81 4.83
N ILE A 61 2.20 -11.48 5.23
CA ILE A 61 0.99 -12.11 4.67
C ILE A 61 0.92 -11.96 3.14
N ARG A 62 1.36 -10.81 2.58
CA ARG A 62 1.26 -10.50 1.15
C ARG A 62 2.28 -11.21 0.27
N VAL A 63 3.38 -11.72 0.85
CA VAL A 63 4.46 -12.40 0.11
C VAL A 63 4.38 -13.92 0.19
N ILE A 64 3.59 -14.48 1.12
CA ILE A 64 3.34 -15.92 1.14
C ILE A 64 2.49 -16.32 -0.07
N VAL A 65 2.96 -17.32 -0.81
CA VAL A 65 2.34 -17.81 -2.04
C VAL A 65 1.99 -19.29 -1.95
N GLU A 66 0.97 -19.69 -2.70
CA GLU A 66 0.59 -21.08 -2.97
C GLU A 66 0.81 -21.39 -4.45
N VAL A 67 1.28 -22.60 -4.73
CA VAL A 67 1.44 -23.13 -6.09
C VAL A 67 0.24 -24.01 -6.38
N ILE A 68 -0.51 -23.68 -7.44
CA ILE A 68 -1.63 -24.50 -7.90
C ILE A 68 -1.22 -25.13 -9.25
N PRO A 69 -1.27 -26.47 -9.38
CA PRO A 69 -1.07 -27.12 -10.67
C PRO A 69 -2.15 -26.67 -11.66
N ASN A 70 -1.76 -26.19 -12.84
CA ASN A 70 -2.63 -25.99 -13.98
C ASN A 70 -2.13 -26.87 -15.13
N GLU A 71 -3.04 -27.33 -16.00
CA GLU A 71 -2.89 -28.41 -16.98
C GLU A 71 -1.60 -28.35 -17.82
N ASN A 72 -1.00 -27.17 -17.98
CA ASN A 72 0.27 -26.98 -18.69
C ASN A 72 1.32 -26.12 -17.95
N ASN A 73 1.05 -25.59 -16.75
CA ASN A 73 1.97 -24.72 -16.00
C ASN A 73 1.64 -24.67 -14.50
N GLU A 74 2.65 -24.43 -13.66
CA GLU A 74 2.42 -24.02 -12.27
C GLU A 74 2.01 -22.55 -12.22
N ILE A 75 0.89 -22.23 -11.58
CA ILE A 75 0.53 -20.84 -11.32
C ILE A 75 0.73 -20.53 -9.83
N ILE A 76 1.52 -19.49 -9.59
CA ILE A 76 1.84 -18.98 -8.26
C ILE A 76 0.84 -17.87 -7.93
N TYR A 77 0.06 -18.07 -6.87
CA TYR A 77 -0.87 -17.06 -6.34
C TYR A 77 -0.52 -16.72 -4.91
N ARG A 78 -0.96 -15.54 -4.42
CA ARG A 78 -0.88 -15.24 -2.99
C ARG A 78 -1.74 -16.23 -2.21
N ALA A 79 -1.16 -16.81 -1.16
CA ALA A 79 -1.88 -17.71 -0.25
C ALA A 79 -3.03 -16.98 0.46
N PHE A 80 -2.85 -15.69 0.70
CA PHE A 80 -3.81 -14.85 1.43
C PHE A 80 -4.18 -13.60 0.64
N ILE A 81 -5.49 -13.32 0.55
CA ILE A 81 -6.04 -12.19 -0.22
C ILE A 81 -6.99 -11.37 0.65
N SER A 82 -6.88 -10.05 0.55
CA SER A 82 -7.82 -9.10 1.16
C SER A 82 -8.79 -8.57 0.10
N LEU A 83 -10.07 -8.97 0.18
CA LEU A 83 -11.11 -8.49 -0.71
C LEU A 83 -11.67 -7.15 -0.22
N PRO A 84 -12.36 -6.36 -1.07
CA PRO A 84 -12.87 -5.04 -0.68
C PRO A 84 -13.67 -5.04 0.63
N LYS A 85 -14.52 -6.04 0.85
CA LYS A 85 -15.30 -6.19 2.09
C LYS A 85 -14.47 -6.51 3.33
N ASP A 86 -13.25 -7.02 3.15
CA ASP A 86 -12.33 -7.33 4.25
C ASP A 86 -11.48 -6.12 4.63
N ARG A 87 -11.59 -4.98 3.94
CA ARG A 87 -10.74 -3.79 4.16
C ARG A 87 -11.36 -2.77 5.12
N HIS A 88 -12.48 -3.11 5.75
CA HIS A 88 -13.12 -2.28 6.77
C HIS A 88 -12.49 -2.52 8.15
N ASN A 89 -12.56 -1.52 9.04
CA ASN A 89 -11.96 -1.53 10.37
C ASN A 89 -10.45 -1.86 10.32
N GLU A 90 -9.99 -2.87 11.06
CA GLU A 90 -8.57 -3.28 11.12
C GLU A 90 -8.10 -4.02 9.85
N GLY A 91 -9.03 -4.35 8.95
CA GLY A 91 -8.77 -5.12 7.74
C GLY A 91 -8.73 -6.64 7.99
N GLY A 92 -8.47 -7.41 6.94
CA GLY A 92 -8.40 -8.86 7.03
C GLY A 92 -7.98 -9.54 5.73
N TYR A 93 -7.63 -10.81 5.85
CA TYR A 93 -7.20 -11.67 4.74
C TYR A 93 -7.93 -13.01 4.80
N ARG A 94 -8.17 -13.61 3.63
CA ARG A 94 -8.76 -14.93 3.46
C ARG A 94 -7.80 -15.82 2.69
N SER A 95 -7.80 -17.13 2.97
CA SER A 95 -7.00 -18.05 2.17
C SER A 95 -7.53 -18.12 0.74
N ILE A 96 -6.65 -18.25 -0.24
CA ILE A 96 -7.02 -18.33 -1.66
C ILE A 96 -7.98 -19.51 -1.90
N GLY A 97 -7.76 -20.66 -1.27
CA GLY A 97 -8.67 -21.81 -1.35
C GLY A 97 -10.12 -21.47 -0.92
N SER A 98 -10.29 -20.74 0.19
CA SER A 98 -11.63 -20.31 0.66
C SER A 98 -12.29 -19.29 -0.27
N VAL A 99 -11.49 -18.45 -0.93
CA VAL A 99 -11.99 -17.45 -1.89
C VAL A 99 -12.41 -18.13 -3.20
N LEU A 100 -11.64 -19.09 -3.69
CA LEU A 100 -11.91 -19.78 -4.96
C LEU A 100 -13.08 -20.77 -4.88
N SER A 101 -13.31 -21.36 -3.71
CA SER A 101 -14.42 -22.30 -3.47
C SER A 101 -15.77 -21.60 -3.27
N ASN A 102 -15.78 -20.29 -3.00
CA ASN A 102 -17.00 -19.51 -2.85
C ASN A 102 -17.23 -18.61 -4.08
N GLU A 103 -18.35 -18.81 -4.77
CA GLU A 103 -18.65 -18.11 -6.03
C GLU A 103 -18.69 -16.58 -5.87
N GLU A 104 -19.29 -16.08 -4.80
CA GLU A 104 -19.41 -14.65 -4.54
C GLU A 104 -18.03 -14.03 -4.28
N LEU A 105 -17.22 -14.66 -3.44
CA LEU A 105 -15.85 -14.20 -3.15
C LEU A 105 -14.98 -14.22 -4.40
N ARG A 106 -15.07 -15.29 -5.20
CA ARG A 106 -14.35 -15.42 -6.47
C ARG A 106 -14.75 -14.33 -7.46
N LYS A 107 -16.05 -14.02 -7.56
CA LYS A 107 -16.54 -12.91 -8.41
C LYS A 107 -16.00 -11.57 -7.95
N GLN A 108 -15.94 -11.33 -6.63
CA GLN A 108 -15.33 -10.11 -6.07
C GLN A 108 -13.84 -10.01 -6.42
N LEU A 109 -13.08 -11.11 -6.32
CA LEU A 109 -11.67 -11.16 -6.70
C LEU A 109 -11.46 -10.77 -8.18
N LEU A 110 -12.22 -11.38 -9.09
CA LEU A 110 -12.10 -11.11 -10.53
C LEU A 110 -12.50 -9.68 -10.90
N ASN A 111 -13.57 -9.15 -10.29
CA ASN A 111 -13.97 -7.76 -10.47
C ASN A 111 -12.88 -6.79 -10.01
N GLN A 112 -12.26 -7.07 -8.85
CA GLN A 112 -11.15 -6.26 -8.34
C GLN A 112 -9.96 -6.28 -9.31
N ALA A 113 -9.58 -7.45 -9.83
CA ALA A 113 -8.50 -7.57 -10.81
C ALA A 113 -8.78 -6.75 -12.09
N MET A 114 -10.03 -6.76 -12.57
CA MET A 114 -10.45 -5.94 -13.73
C MET A 114 -10.35 -4.43 -13.46
N LEU A 115 -10.71 -3.97 -12.25
CA LEU A 115 -10.59 -2.57 -11.86
C LEU A 115 -9.13 -2.14 -11.73
N GLU A 116 -8.27 -3.01 -11.20
CA GLU A 116 -6.83 -2.79 -11.10
C GLU A 116 -6.20 -2.66 -12.49
N MET A 117 -6.55 -3.55 -13.44
CA MET A 117 -6.09 -3.48 -14.83
C MET A 117 -6.48 -2.15 -15.50
N LYS A 118 -7.74 -1.72 -15.33
CA LYS A 118 -8.22 -0.43 -15.87
C LYS A 118 -7.48 0.76 -15.25
N SER A 119 -7.27 0.73 -13.95
CA SER A 119 -6.55 1.78 -13.22
C SER A 119 -5.08 1.87 -13.65
N PHE A 120 -4.43 0.72 -13.85
CA PHE A 120 -3.07 0.64 -14.37
C PHE A 120 -2.98 1.25 -15.77
N LYS A 121 -3.86 0.84 -16.69
CA LYS A 121 -3.92 1.39 -18.06
C LYS A 121 -4.10 2.91 -18.02
N LYS A 122 -5.07 3.41 -17.28
CA LYS A 122 -5.35 4.85 -17.15
C LYS A 122 -4.14 5.63 -16.62
N LYS A 123 -3.45 5.08 -15.60
CA LYS A 123 -2.28 5.72 -14.99
C LYS A 123 -1.18 5.98 -16.01
N TYR A 124 -0.87 5.01 -16.86
CA TYR A 124 0.25 5.12 -17.80
C TYR A 124 -0.12 5.73 -19.15
N GLN A 125 -1.39 5.67 -19.56
CA GLN A 125 -1.86 6.44 -20.71
C GLN A 125 -1.60 7.94 -20.56
N ALA A 126 -1.62 8.47 -19.34
CA ALA A 126 -1.31 9.88 -19.07
C ALA A 126 0.16 10.28 -19.37
N PHE A 127 1.05 9.31 -19.57
CA PHE A 127 2.47 9.53 -19.83
C PHE A 127 2.93 8.99 -21.19
N ALA A 128 2.06 8.26 -21.89
CA ALA A 128 2.30 7.80 -23.25
C ALA A 128 1.89 8.90 -24.22
N ASN A 129 2.83 9.82 -24.49
CA ASN A 129 2.75 10.72 -25.64
C ASN A 129 3.00 9.94 -26.94
#